data_AF-A0A5N7MVU3-F1
#
_entry.id   AF-A0A5N7MVU3-F1
#
_cell.length_a   1.000
_cell.length_b   1.000
_cell.length_c   1.000
_cell.angle_alpha   90.00
_cell.angle_beta   90.00
_cell.angle_gamma   90.00
#
_symmetry.space_group_name_H-M   'P 1'
#
loop_
_entity.id
_entity.type
_entity.pdbx_description
1 polymer ?
#
loop_
_entity_poly.entity_id
_entity_poly.type
_entity_poly.pdbx_seq_one_letter_code
_entity_poly.pdbx_strand_id
1 'polypeptide(L)' 'MRFKGLDLNLLVALDALITKRNLTAAARSINLSQPAMSAAVGRLRA' A
#
# COMPACT_ATOMS: atom_id res chain seq x y z
N MET A 1 -13.97 -18.89 -3.37
CA MET A 1 -12.51 -18.70 -3.57
C MET A 1 -11.84 -18.53 -2.22
N ARG A 2 -10.82 -19.34 -1.89
CA ARG A 2 -10.03 -19.19 -0.66
C ARG A 2 -8.78 -18.35 -1.00
N PHE A 3 -8.83 -17.05 -0.75
CA PHE A 3 -7.67 -16.15 -0.89
C PHE A 3 -6.73 -16.32 0.31
N LYS A 4 -6.12 -17.51 0.46
CA LYS A 4 -5.03 -17.67 1.43
C LYS A 4 -3.82 -16.88 0.93
N GLY A 5 -3.48 -15.79 1.63
CA GLY A 5 -2.33 -14.94 1.30
C GLY A 5 -2.65 -13.58 0.70
N LEU A 6 -3.93 -13.23 0.53
CA LEU A 6 -4.31 -11.87 0.11
C LEU A 6 -4.34 -10.93 1.32
N ASP A 7 -3.30 -10.10 1.46
CA ASP A 7 -3.29 -9.01 2.44
C ASP A 7 -4.13 -7.83 1.90
N LEU A 8 -5.33 -7.66 2.45
CA LEU A 8 -6.27 -6.61 2.05
C LEU A 8 -5.72 -5.20 2.28
N ASN A 9 -4.76 -5.02 3.20
CA ASN A 9 -4.12 -3.73 3.41
C ASN A 9 -3.27 -3.31 2.20
N LEU A 10 -2.74 -4.28 1.45
CA LEU A 10 -1.98 -3.99 0.24
C LEU A 10 -2.86 -3.45 -0.89
N LEU A 11 -4.14 -3.83 -0.93
CA LEU A 11 -5.10 -3.26 -1.89
C LEU A 11 -5.37 -1.79 -1.59
N VAL A 12 -5.52 -1.43 -0.31
CA VAL A 12 -5.69 -0.03 0.12
C VAL A 12 -4.42 0.79 -0.17
N ALA A 13 -3.25 0.22 0.09
CA ALA A 13 -1.98 0.86 -0.24
C ALA A 13 -1.82 1.07 -1.76
N LEU A 14 -2.19 0.08 -2.57
CA LEU A 14 -2.14 0.15 -4.03
C LEU A 14 -3.07 1.24 -4.59
N ASP A 15 -4.31 1.32 -4.10
CA ASP A 15 -5.27 2.35 -4.50
C ASP A 15 -4.75 3.77 -4.17
N ALA A 16 -4.22 3.95 -2.95
CA ALA A 16 -3.64 5.22 -2.54
C ALA A 16 -2.44 5.62 -3.43
N LEU A 17 -1.60 4.66 -3.82
CA LEU A 17 -0.44 4.89 -4.69
C LEU A 17 -0.85 5.28 -6.12
N ILE A 18 -1.85 4.60 -6.69
CA ILE A 18 -2.38 4.92 -8.03
C ILE A 18 -3.05 6.30 -8.02
N THR A 19 -3.82 6.60 -6.99
CA THR A 19 -4.55 7.88 -6.85
C THR A 19 -3.61 9.06 -6.62
N LYS A 20 -2.64 8.94 -5.72
CA LYS A 20 -1.75 10.06 -5.37
C LYS A 20 -0.54 10.20 -6.26
N ARG A 21 -0.11 9.12 -6.95
CA ARG A 21 1.12 9.05 -7.76
C ARG A 21 2.37 9.58 -7.02
N ASN A 22 2.35 9.56 -5.69
CA ASN A 22 3.41 10.07 -4.83
C ASN A 22 3.38 9.26 -3.53
N LEU A 23 4.51 8.63 -3.20
CA LEU A 23 4.62 7.67 -2.10
C LEU A 23 4.32 8.31 -0.74
N THR A 24 4.88 9.49 -0.47
CA THR A 24 4.69 10.20 0.81
C THR A 24 3.25 10.72 0.95
N ALA A 25 2.66 11.24 -0.13
CA ALA A 25 1.26 11.68 -0.12
C ALA A 25 0.28 10.51 0.01
N ALA A 26 0.57 9.36 -0.61
CA ALA A 26 -0.20 8.13 -0.44
C ALA A 26 -0.15 7.67 1.02
N ALA A 27 1.03 7.60 1.62
CA ALA A 27 1.21 7.22 3.02
C ALA A 27 0.38 8.11 3.96
N ARG A 28 0.50 9.44 3.80
CA ARG A 28 -0.28 10.41 4.59
C ARG A 28 -1.79 10.24 4.40
N SER A 29 -2.25 9.96 3.19
CA SER A 29 -3.69 9.82 2.90
C SER A 29 -4.36 8.63 3.59
N ILE A 30 -3.59 7.62 3.99
CA ILE A 30 -4.08 6.44 4.71
C ILE A 30 -3.46 6.31 6.11
N ASN A 31 -2.96 7.42 6.67
CA ASN A 31 -2.37 7.49 8.02
C ASN A 31 -1.20 6.51 8.28
N LEU A 32 -0.43 6.19 7.24
CA LEU A 32 0.82 5.44 7.35
C LEU A 32 2.03 6.36 7.39
N SER A 33 3.08 5.89 8.06
CA SER A 33 4.41 6.48 7.91
C SER A 33 4.96 6.15 6.51
N GLN A 34 5.84 7.00 6.00
CA GLN A 34 6.51 6.75 4.71
C GLN A 34 7.30 5.43 4.70
N PRO A 35 8.03 5.04 5.77
CA PRO A 35 8.71 3.74 5.83
C PRO A 35 7.74 2.56 5.75
N ALA A 36 6.59 2.64 6.43
CA ALA A 36 5.55 1.60 6.36
C ALA A 36 4.98 1.45 4.94
N MET A 37 4.73 2.57 4.25
CA MET A 37 4.32 2.56 2.85
C MET A 37 5.40 1.95 1.92
N SER A 38 6.68 2.24 2.17
CA SER A 38 7.78 1.62 1.41
C SER A 38 7.81 0.10 1.56
N ALA A 39 7.61 -0.41 2.79
CA ALA A 39 7.50 -1.84 3.04
C ALA A 39 6.28 -2.48 2.34
N ALA A 40 5.13 -1.78 2.33
CA ALA A 40 3.95 -2.23 1.60
C ALA A 40 4.20 -2.31 0.07
N VAL A 41 4.91 -1.35 -0.51
CA VAL A 41 5.34 -1.40 -1.92
C VAL A 41 6.27 -2.59 -2.17
N GLY A 42 7.19 -2.89 -1.24
CA GLY A 42 8.04 -4.07 -1.32
C GLY A 42 7.24 -5.37 -1.41
N ARG A 43 6.19 -5.51 -0.58
CA ARG A 43 5.28 -6.66 -0.60
C ARG A 43 4.40 -6.72 -1.84
N LEU A 44 3.96 -5.58 -2.37
CA LEU A 44 3.19 -5.49 -3.62
C LEU A 44 3.99 -5.92 -4.85
N ARG A 45 5.33 -5.86 -4.79
CA ARG A 45 6.24 -6.23 -5.88
C ARG A 45 6.80 -7.65 -5.78
N ALA A 46 6.70 -8.27 -4.60
CA ALA A 46 7.16 -9.64 -4.35
C ALA A 46 6.14 -10.65 -4.87
#